data_AF-A0A9D7BAF1-F1
#
_entry.id   AF-A0A9D7BAF1-F1
#
_cell.length_a   1.000
_cell.length_b   1.000
_cell.length_c   1.000
_cell.angle_alpha   90.00
_cell.angle_beta   90.00
_cell.angle_gamma   90.00
#
_symmetry.space_group_name_H-M   'P 1'
#
loop_
_entity.id
_entity.type
_entity.pdbx_description
1 polymer ?
#
loop_
_entity_poly.entity_id
_entity_poly.type
_entity_poly.pdbx_seq_one_letter_code
_entity_poly.pdbx_strand_id
1 'polypeptide(L)'
;MLAVTGNNAIVDWVILELRNSANPSTVVTSRAALLQRDGDVVEMNGTGAVVMNAPPGSYYVAVRHRNHLGIMTATAQSLSAVPLAINFTSAATATWGSDARKDIGGNLVMWSGNTDFSAGLAYTGDPNDRDPILVRIGGTVPNNTVSGYFNEDVNMDGVVRYIGDPNDRDPILVNIGGSVPTNTRVQQLP
;
A
#
# COMPACT_ATOMS: atom_id res chain seq x y z
N MET A 1 19.30 -9.45 -7.56
CA MET A 1 18.60 -8.15 -7.34
C MET A 1 19.02 -7.46 -6.03
N LEU A 2 20.12 -7.87 -5.37
CA LEU A 2 20.60 -7.32 -4.08
C LEU A 2 21.82 -6.38 -4.21
N ALA A 3 22.21 -5.99 -5.44
CA ALA A 3 23.44 -5.24 -5.69
C ALA A 3 23.24 -3.72 -5.73
N VAL A 4 22.01 -3.23 -5.87
CA VAL A 4 21.71 -1.79 -5.88
C VAL A 4 21.46 -1.33 -4.45
N THR A 5 22.27 -0.40 -3.98
CA THR A 5 22.15 0.23 -2.65
C THR A 5 21.78 1.71 -2.81
N GLY A 6 21.48 2.40 -1.71
CA GLY A 6 21.08 3.80 -1.73
C GLY A 6 19.62 4.02 -2.16
N ASN A 7 19.33 5.19 -2.71
CA ASN A 7 17.96 5.65 -3.02
C ASN A 7 17.27 4.76 -4.07
N ASN A 8 18.01 4.29 -5.06
CA ASN A 8 17.46 3.47 -6.16
C ASN A 8 17.39 1.98 -5.82
N ALA A 9 17.69 1.59 -4.57
CA ALA A 9 17.56 0.21 -4.13
C ALA A 9 16.08 -0.21 -4.19
N ILE A 10 15.80 -1.35 -4.82
CA ILE A 10 14.45 -1.92 -4.81
C ILE A 10 14.14 -2.41 -3.39
N VAL A 11 13.02 -1.94 -2.83
CA VAL A 11 12.59 -2.28 -1.46
C VAL A 11 11.34 -3.16 -1.45
N ASP A 12 10.45 -3.02 -2.42
CA ASP A 12 9.28 -3.87 -2.60
C ASP A 12 8.73 -3.77 -4.04
N TRP A 13 7.51 -4.23 -4.27
CA TRP A 13 6.74 -4.04 -5.49
C TRP A 13 5.33 -3.54 -5.16
N VAL A 14 4.71 -2.89 -6.14
CA VAL A 14 3.33 -2.39 -6.09
C VAL A 14 2.56 -2.87 -7.31
N ILE A 15 1.24 -2.84 -7.21
CA ILE A 15 0.34 -3.00 -8.35
C ILE A 15 -0.14 -1.61 -8.75
N LEU A 16 0.15 -1.23 -9.98
CA LEU A 16 -0.48 -0.08 -10.62
C LEU A 16 -1.76 -0.54 -11.32
N GLU A 17 -2.85 0.19 -11.12
CA GLU A 17 -4.10 -0.03 -11.84
C GLU A 17 -4.47 1.22 -12.63
N LEU A 18 -4.86 1.02 -13.89
CA LEU A 18 -5.63 2.03 -14.62
C LEU A 18 -7.10 1.68 -14.49
N ARG A 19 -7.88 2.61 -13.96
CA ARG A 19 -9.33 2.49 -13.76
C ARG A 19 -10.08 3.39 -14.72
N ASN A 20 -11.24 2.93 -15.17
CA ASN A 20 -12.03 3.59 -16.21
C ASN A 20 -12.49 4.99 -15.75
N SER A 21 -12.40 5.98 -16.63
CA SER A 21 -12.73 7.38 -16.30
C SER A 21 -14.23 7.65 -16.10
N ALA A 22 -15.10 6.86 -16.72
CA ALA A 22 -16.56 6.94 -16.55
C ALA A 22 -17.07 6.06 -15.40
N ASN A 23 -16.42 4.93 -15.12
CA ASN A 23 -16.73 4.06 -14.00
C ASN A 23 -15.44 3.62 -13.26
N PRO A 24 -15.02 4.33 -12.21
CA PRO A 24 -13.73 4.09 -11.56
C PRO A 24 -13.64 2.78 -10.75
N SER A 25 -14.75 2.07 -10.53
CA SER A 25 -14.74 0.70 -9.98
C SER A 25 -14.27 -0.34 -11.01
N THR A 26 -14.24 0.01 -12.30
CA THR A 26 -13.76 -0.89 -13.36
C THR A 26 -12.27 -0.71 -13.58
N VAL A 27 -11.50 -1.74 -13.23
CA VAL A 27 -10.07 -1.83 -13.56
C VAL A 27 -9.93 -2.21 -15.04
N VAL A 28 -9.28 -1.35 -15.81
CA VAL A 28 -9.00 -1.56 -17.24
C VAL A 28 -7.76 -2.42 -17.42
N THR A 29 -6.72 -2.16 -16.64
CA THR A 29 -5.50 -2.97 -16.63
C THR A 29 -4.77 -2.82 -15.30
N SER A 30 -4.06 -3.88 -14.90
CA SER A 30 -3.19 -3.91 -13.72
C SER A 30 -1.80 -4.38 -14.12
N ARG A 31 -0.77 -3.79 -13.52
CA ARG A 31 0.63 -4.16 -13.76
C ARG A 31 1.43 -4.08 -12.47
N ALA A 32 2.24 -5.10 -12.21
CA ALA A 32 3.23 -5.05 -11.15
C ALA A 32 4.42 -4.16 -11.55
N ALA A 33 4.92 -3.38 -10.61
CA ALA A 33 6.06 -2.50 -10.78
C ALA A 33 6.94 -2.53 -9.52
N LEU A 34 8.21 -2.16 -9.64
CA LEU A 34 9.15 -2.18 -8.53
C LEU A 34 9.12 -0.83 -7.79
N LEU A 35 9.19 -0.88 -6.46
CA LEU A 35 9.28 0.28 -5.59
C LEU A 35 10.72 0.49 -5.15
N GLN A 36 11.24 1.69 -5.40
CA GLN A 36 12.56 2.14 -4.95
C GLN A 36 12.49 2.79 -3.55
N ARG A 37 13.63 2.84 -2.87
CA ARG A 37 13.75 3.32 -1.47
C ARG A 37 13.37 4.79 -1.30
N ASP A 38 13.56 5.61 -2.32
CA ASP A 38 13.15 7.01 -2.34
C ASP A 38 11.68 7.24 -2.70
N GLY A 39 10.94 6.16 -3.01
CA GLY A 39 9.51 6.19 -3.31
C GLY A 39 9.17 6.17 -4.79
N ASP A 40 10.17 6.12 -5.68
CA ASP A 40 9.93 6.00 -7.11
C ASP A 40 9.40 4.61 -7.47
N VAL A 41 8.38 4.58 -8.33
CA VAL A 41 7.84 3.34 -8.90
C VAL A 41 8.36 3.20 -10.32
N VAL A 42 9.11 2.12 -10.54
CA VAL A 42 9.86 1.88 -11.78
C VAL A 42 9.48 0.57 -12.43
N GLU A 43 9.87 0.43 -13.69
CA GLU A 43 9.70 -0.81 -14.43
C GLU A 43 10.39 -2.03 -13.79
N MET A 44 10.01 -3.22 -14.26
CA MET A 44 10.56 -4.50 -13.78
C MET A 44 12.07 -4.66 -14.04
N ASN A 45 12.67 -3.82 -14.89
CA ASN A 45 14.12 -3.75 -15.07
C ASN A 45 14.82 -2.89 -13.98
N GLY A 46 14.06 -2.30 -13.06
CA GLY A 46 14.55 -1.47 -11.96
C GLY A 46 14.78 0.01 -12.32
N THR A 47 14.41 0.47 -13.52
CA THR A 47 14.66 1.85 -13.96
C THR A 47 13.59 2.35 -14.94
N GLY A 48 13.30 3.65 -14.91
CA GLY A 48 12.41 4.29 -15.89
C GLY A 48 10.93 4.12 -15.57
N ALA A 49 10.10 4.84 -16.33
CA ALA A 49 8.66 4.93 -16.10
C ALA A 49 7.92 3.65 -16.48
N VAL A 50 6.91 3.29 -15.69
CA VAL A 50 6.05 2.12 -15.94
C VAL A 50 5.16 2.34 -17.16
N VAL A 51 5.18 1.39 -18.07
CA VAL A 51 4.35 1.33 -19.27
C VAL A 51 3.08 0.55 -18.94
N MET A 52 1.92 1.19 -19.02
CA MET A 52 0.64 0.50 -18.85
C MET A 52 0.15 -0.02 -20.20
N ASN A 53 -0.33 -1.27 -20.25
CA ASN A 53 -0.88 -1.86 -21.47
C ASN A 53 -2.33 -1.40 -21.68
N ALA A 54 -2.49 -0.12 -22.02
CA ALA A 54 -3.77 0.51 -22.35
C ALA A 54 -3.58 1.54 -23.47
N PRO A 55 -4.59 1.79 -24.31
CA PRO A 55 -4.56 2.90 -25.26
C PRO A 55 -4.37 4.26 -24.57
N PRO A 56 -3.85 5.28 -25.27
CA PRO A 56 -3.88 6.65 -24.77
C PRO A 56 -5.30 7.08 -24.41
N GLY A 57 -5.46 7.74 -23.28
CA GLY A 57 -6.78 8.08 -22.75
C GLY A 57 -6.72 8.58 -21.31
N SER A 58 -7.88 8.97 -20.78
CA SER A 58 -8.00 9.41 -19.39
C SER A 58 -8.36 8.23 -18.48
N TYR A 59 -7.54 8.01 -17.46
CA TYR A 59 -7.71 6.93 -16.48
C TYR A 59 -7.49 7.44 -15.06
N TYR A 60 -8.23 6.91 -14.11
CA TYR A 60 -7.79 7.01 -12.73
C TYR A 60 -6.58 6.10 -12.53
N VAL A 61 -5.55 6.59 -11.84
CA VAL A 61 -4.33 5.82 -11.56
C VAL A 61 -4.34 5.43 -10.10
N ALA A 62 -4.37 4.13 -9.82
CA ALA A 62 -4.31 3.60 -8.46
C ALA A 62 -3.01 2.85 -8.20
N VAL A 63 -2.56 2.90 -6.96
CA VAL A 63 -1.41 2.14 -6.44
C VAL A 63 -1.92 1.25 -5.31
N ARG A 64 -1.64 -0.05 -5.42
CA ARG A 64 -1.91 -1.04 -4.37
C ARG A 64 -0.61 -1.69 -3.92
N HIS A 65 -0.54 -2.02 -2.64
CA HIS A 65 0.63 -2.63 -2.03
C HIS A 65 0.19 -3.77 -1.13
N ARG A 66 1.04 -4.78 -0.92
CA ARG A 66 0.69 -6.09 -0.33
C ARG A 66 -0.03 -6.03 1.02
N ASN A 67 0.27 -5.00 1.82
CA ASN A 67 -0.27 -4.84 3.16
C ASN A 67 -0.62 -3.39 3.54
N HIS A 68 -0.90 -2.54 2.54
CA HIS A 68 -1.34 -1.17 2.75
C HIS A 68 -2.66 -0.91 2.02
N LEU A 69 -3.46 0.04 2.49
CA LEU A 69 -4.65 0.48 1.79
C LEU A 69 -4.26 1.23 0.50
N GLY A 70 -4.84 0.78 -0.61
CA GLY A 70 -4.65 1.38 -1.92
C GLY A 70 -5.06 2.85 -1.98
N ILE A 71 -4.38 3.60 -2.85
CA ILE A 71 -4.62 5.02 -3.12
C ILE A 71 -4.84 5.24 -4.61
N MET A 72 -5.59 6.28 -4.96
CA MET A 72 -5.89 6.62 -6.35
C MET A 72 -5.99 8.13 -6.53
N THR A 73 -5.69 8.61 -7.73
CA THR A 73 -5.93 10.01 -8.11
C THR A 73 -7.39 10.41 -7.92
N ALA A 74 -7.66 11.65 -7.50
CA ALA A 74 -9.03 12.15 -7.33
C ALA A 74 -9.78 12.30 -8.66
N THR A 75 -9.03 12.50 -9.75
CA THR A 75 -9.55 12.68 -11.10
C THR A 75 -8.79 11.78 -12.07
N ALA A 76 -9.41 11.48 -13.20
CA ALA A 76 -8.76 10.76 -14.28
C ALA A 76 -7.61 11.60 -14.88
N GLN A 77 -6.45 10.98 -15.02
CA GLN A 77 -5.25 11.56 -15.60
C GLN A 77 -5.16 11.19 -17.08
N SER A 78 -4.78 12.16 -17.92
CA SER A 78 -4.57 11.91 -19.35
C SER A 78 -3.23 11.22 -19.57
N LEU A 79 -3.26 9.97 -20.01
CA LEU A 79 -2.09 9.15 -20.27
C LEU A 79 -1.86 9.00 -21.78
N SER A 80 -0.58 8.97 -22.16
CA SER A 80 -0.14 8.79 -23.55
C SER A 80 1.18 8.03 -23.58
N ALA A 81 1.84 7.99 -24.74
CA ALA A 81 3.21 7.48 -24.84
C ALA A 81 4.25 8.35 -24.10
N VAL A 82 3.90 9.59 -23.73
CA VAL A 82 4.74 10.46 -22.91
C VAL A 82 4.51 10.13 -21.42
N PRO A 83 5.56 9.81 -20.66
CA PRO A 83 5.44 9.55 -19.23
C PRO A 83 4.84 10.74 -18.48
N LEU A 84 3.87 10.46 -17.60
CA LEU A 84 3.27 11.42 -16.69
C LEU A 84 3.76 11.14 -15.27
N ALA A 85 4.33 12.15 -14.61
CA ALA A 85 4.70 12.06 -13.20
C ALA A 85 3.48 12.30 -12.32
N ILE A 86 3.16 11.33 -11.46
CA ILE A 86 2.11 11.44 -10.44
C ILE A 86 2.79 11.22 -9.09
N ASN A 87 2.78 12.24 -8.23
CA ASN A 87 3.45 12.18 -6.94
C ASN A 87 2.46 12.04 -5.78
N PHE A 88 2.21 10.82 -5.33
CA PHE A 88 1.36 10.55 -4.18
C PHE A 88 1.95 10.94 -2.81
N THR A 89 3.21 11.37 -2.72
CA THR A 89 3.75 11.91 -1.45
C THR A 89 3.42 13.38 -1.26
N SER A 90 3.08 14.08 -2.34
CA SER A 90 2.72 15.50 -2.32
C SER A 90 1.27 15.72 -1.88
N ALA A 91 1.07 16.65 -0.94
CA ALA A 91 -0.26 17.13 -0.56
C ALA A 91 -1.02 17.81 -1.71
N ALA A 92 -0.31 18.31 -2.74
CA ALA A 92 -0.94 18.91 -3.90
C ALA A 92 -1.62 17.89 -4.83
N THR A 93 -1.24 16.61 -4.75
CA THR A 93 -1.89 15.55 -5.53
C THR A 93 -3.19 15.17 -4.84
N ALA A 94 -4.32 15.61 -5.40
CA ALA A 94 -5.62 15.22 -4.90
C ALA A 94 -5.85 13.71 -5.08
N THR A 95 -6.33 13.06 -4.03
CA THR A 95 -6.65 11.62 -4.01
C THR A 95 -8.15 11.39 -3.93
N TRP A 96 -8.60 10.25 -4.46
CA TRP A 96 -9.98 9.81 -4.29
C TRP A 96 -10.33 9.68 -2.81
N GLY A 97 -11.54 10.07 -2.42
CA GLY A 97 -11.98 10.06 -1.03
C GLY A 97 -11.40 11.21 -0.19
N SER A 98 -11.56 11.13 1.15
CA SER A 98 -11.15 12.20 2.07
C SER A 98 -9.82 11.93 2.77
N ASP A 99 -9.57 10.69 3.19
CA ASP A 99 -8.41 10.30 4.02
C ASP A 99 -7.63 9.13 3.41
N ALA A 100 -7.31 9.23 2.12
CA ALA A 100 -6.65 8.15 1.39
C ALA A 100 -5.20 7.90 1.86
N ARG A 101 -4.57 8.90 2.47
CA ARG A 101 -3.16 8.87 2.86
C ARG A 101 -2.99 9.33 4.31
N LYS A 102 -1.88 8.90 4.91
CA LYS A 102 -1.40 9.31 6.23
C LYS A 102 -0.26 10.30 6.06
N ASP A 103 -0.24 11.37 6.85
CA ASP A 103 0.92 12.27 6.92
C ASP A 103 1.95 11.71 7.92
N ILE A 104 3.19 11.57 7.47
CA ILE A 104 4.36 11.29 8.31
C ILE A 104 5.42 12.35 8.03
N GLY A 105 5.46 13.38 8.87
CA GLY A 105 6.49 14.41 8.82
C GLY A 105 6.48 15.27 7.54
N GLY A 106 5.30 15.47 6.95
CA GLY A 106 5.09 16.23 5.71
C GLY A 106 5.06 15.39 4.45
N ASN A 107 5.37 14.08 4.55
CA ASN A 107 5.24 13.14 3.44
C ASN A 107 3.93 12.35 3.58
N LEU A 108 3.12 12.37 2.53
CA LEU A 108 1.91 11.55 2.49
C LEU A 108 2.24 10.12 2.08
N VAL A 109 1.77 9.14 2.85
CA VAL A 109 2.02 7.71 2.66
C VAL A 109 0.71 6.91 2.65
N MET A 110 0.77 5.68 2.17
CA MET A 110 -0.37 4.75 2.26
C MET A 110 -0.59 4.31 3.72
N TRP A 111 -1.82 3.95 4.07
CA TRP A 111 -2.12 3.39 5.39
C TRP A 111 -1.66 1.94 5.47
N SER A 112 -0.72 1.62 6.35
CA SER A 112 -0.26 0.24 6.58
C SER A 112 -1.26 -0.58 7.39
N GLY A 113 -1.12 -1.91 7.33
CA GLY A 113 -1.81 -2.83 8.23
C GLY A 113 -2.87 -3.71 7.60
N ASN A 114 -3.04 -3.66 6.28
CA ASN A 114 -4.06 -4.44 5.56
C ASN A 114 -3.56 -5.86 5.29
N THR A 115 -3.60 -6.72 6.29
CA THR A 115 -2.90 -8.03 6.25
C THR A 115 -3.56 -9.05 5.33
N ASP A 116 -4.83 -8.82 4.96
CA ASP A 116 -5.64 -9.70 4.12
C ASP A 116 -5.99 -9.11 2.74
N PHE A 117 -5.45 -7.91 2.43
CA PHE A 117 -5.71 -7.16 1.19
C PHE A 117 -7.19 -6.78 0.99
N SER A 118 -7.95 -6.65 2.07
CA SER A 118 -9.35 -6.24 2.07
C SER A 118 -9.55 -4.74 1.76
N ALA A 119 -10.82 -4.31 1.80
CA ALA A 119 -11.22 -2.92 1.53
C ALA A 119 -11.18 -2.02 2.79
N GLY A 120 -10.54 -2.46 3.87
CA GLY A 120 -10.42 -1.64 5.07
C GLY A 120 -9.39 -2.16 6.07
N LEU A 121 -9.29 -1.48 7.21
CA LEU A 121 -8.55 -1.91 8.38
C LEU A 121 -9.50 -2.09 9.54
N ALA A 122 -9.34 -3.19 10.27
CA ALA A 122 -10.03 -3.46 11.52
C ALA A 122 -9.07 -4.11 12.52
N TYR A 123 -9.13 -3.69 13.79
CA TYR A 123 -8.28 -4.26 14.85
C TYR A 123 -9.01 -5.31 15.70
N THR A 124 -10.34 -5.25 15.74
CA THR A 124 -11.23 -6.20 16.43
C THR A 124 -12.40 -6.58 15.53
N GLY A 125 -13.13 -7.63 15.91
CA GLY A 125 -14.21 -8.20 15.09
C GLY A 125 -13.72 -9.34 14.19
N ASP A 126 -14.63 -9.99 13.49
CA ASP A 126 -14.29 -11.02 12.48
C ASP A 126 -14.94 -10.59 11.16
N PRO A 127 -14.15 -10.24 10.12
CA PRO A 127 -12.69 -10.29 10.04
C PRO A 127 -11.97 -9.10 10.75
N ASN A 128 -10.69 -9.29 11.12
CA ASN A 128 -9.77 -8.24 11.53
C ASN A 128 -8.33 -8.50 11.03
N ASP A 129 -7.50 -7.46 10.97
CA ASP A 129 -6.13 -7.52 10.46
C ASP A 129 -5.09 -7.98 11.50
N ARG A 130 -5.48 -8.05 12.76
CA ARG A 130 -4.58 -8.38 13.86
C ARG A 130 -4.39 -9.89 13.99
N ASP A 131 -5.46 -10.66 13.78
CA ASP A 131 -5.47 -12.10 13.98
C ASP A 131 -4.59 -12.87 12.97
N PRO A 132 -4.51 -12.49 11.67
CA PRO A 132 -3.54 -13.07 10.75
C PRO A 132 -2.10 -13.01 11.26
N ILE A 133 -1.70 -11.93 11.94
CA ILE A 133 -0.38 -11.77 12.55
C ILE A 133 -0.15 -12.84 13.63
N LEU A 134 -1.13 -13.07 14.50
CA LEU A 134 -1.04 -14.09 15.54
C LEU A 134 -0.95 -15.49 14.93
N VAL A 135 -1.78 -15.78 13.92
CA VAL A 135 -1.78 -17.05 13.20
C VAL A 135 -0.41 -17.31 12.57
N ARG A 136 0.19 -16.30 11.92
CA ARG A 136 1.49 -16.39 11.27
C ARG A 136 2.60 -16.87 12.21
N ILE A 137 2.60 -16.41 13.46
CA ILE A 137 3.63 -16.78 14.45
C ILE A 137 3.32 -18.08 15.23
N GLY A 138 2.27 -18.81 14.83
CA GLY A 138 1.89 -20.10 15.44
C GLY A 138 0.62 -20.07 16.29
N GLY A 139 -0.12 -18.96 16.30
CA GLY A 139 -1.51 -18.85 16.78
C GLY A 139 -1.71 -18.84 18.30
N THR A 140 -0.80 -19.44 19.07
CA THR A 140 -1.02 -19.70 20.51
C THR A 140 0.02 -19.00 21.40
N VAL A 141 1.26 -18.90 20.94
CA VAL A 141 2.36 -18.31 21.70
C VAL A 141 2.69 -16.92 21.11
N PRO A 142 2.27 -15.81 21.76
CA PRO A 142 2.30 -14.49 21.15
C PRO A 142 3.70 -13.89 21.03
N ASN A 143 4.72 -14.49 21.66
CA ASN A 143 6.11 -14.02 21.63
C ASN A 143 6.97 -14.70 20.54
N ASN A 144 6.40 -15.64 19.77
CA ASN A 144 7.07 -16.19 18.61
C ASN A 144 7.25 -15.11 17.54
N THR A 145 8.27 -15.29 16.71
CA THR A 145 8.57 -14.42 15.58
C THR A 145 8.82 -15.26 14.34
N VAL A 146 8.44 -14.77 13.16
CA VAL A 146 8.70 -15.47 11.89
C VAL A 146 9.33 -14.50 10.92
N SER A 147 10.55 -14.81 10.47
CA SER A 147 11.25 -14.03 9.45
C SER A 147 10.78 -14.43 8.05
N GLY A 148 10.58 -13.45 7.18
CA GLY A 148 10.26 -13.66 5.79
C GLY A 148 9.43 -12.55 5.16
N TYR A 149 9.10 -12.76 3.89
CA TYR A 149 8.28 -11.84 3.11
C TYR A 149 6.80 -12.21 3.27
N PHE A 150 6.10 -11.54 4.19
CA PHE A 150 4.71 -11.82 4.55
C PHE A 150 3.82 -10.58 4.49
N ASN A 151 2.52 -10.76 4.31
CA ASN A 151 1.57 -9.62 4.35
C ASN A 151 1.44 -9.08 5.78
N GLU A 152 1.60 -9.96 6.75
CA GLU A 152 1.53 -9.70 8.19
C GLU A 152 2.75 -8.93 8.73
N ASP A 153 3.81 -8.76 7.93
CA ASP A 153 4.96 -7.90 8.23
C ASP A 153 4.59 -6.44 7.90
N VAL A 154 3.76 -5.86 8.76
CA VAL A 154 3.15 -4.52 8.59
C VAL A 154 4.19 -3.41 8.65
N ASN A 155 5.23 -3.59 9.47
CA ASN A 155 6.30 -2.60 9.61
C ASN A 155 7.43 -2.76 8.57
N MET A 156 7.39 -3.85 7.78
CA MET A 156 8.29 -4.13 6.65
C MET A 156 9.75 -4.36 7.07
N ASP A 157 9.97 -4.84 8.30
CA ASP A 157 11.31 -5.17 8.83
C ASP A 157 11.77 -6.60 8.50
N GLY A 158 10.90 -7.39 7.85
CA GLY A 158 11.15 -8.76 7.44
C GLY A 158 10.93 -9.79 8.57
N VAL A 159 10.35 -9.40 9.71
CA VAL A 159 10.07 -10.28 10.84
C VAL A 159 8.69 -9.99 11.43
N VAL A 160 7.77 -10.93 11.25
CA VAL A 160 6.43 -10.85 11.83
C VAL A 160 6.48 -11.07 13.34
N ARG A 161 5.94 -10.13 14.12
CA ARG A 161 5.81 -10.19 15.58
C ARG A 161 4.44 -9.71 16.04
N TYR A 162 3.83 -10.45 16.96
CA TYR A 162 2.54 -10.07 17.54
C TYR A 162 2.67 -9.20 18.81
N ILE A 163 3.71 -9.38 19.63
CA ILE A 163 4.01 -8.53 20.80
C ILE A 163 5.49 -8.12 20.81
N GLY A 164 5.81 -7.18 21.71
CA GLY A 164 7.15 -6.59 21.82
C GLY A 164 7.32 -5.44 20.83
N ASP A 165 8.21 -4.50 21.13
CA ASP A 165 8.54 -3.42 20.19
C ASP A 165 9.67 -3.90 19.26
N PRO A 166 9.58 -3.77 17.92
CA PRO A 166 8.45 -3.25 17.11
C PRO A 166 7.53 -4.39 16.60
N ASN A 167 6.27 -4.46 17.07
CA ASN A 167 5.29 -5.44 16.59
C ASN A 167 4.45 -4.92 15.42
N ASP A 168 3.83 -5.84 14.68
CA ASP A 168 3.06 -5.55 13.48
C ASP A 168 1.60 -5.15 13.76
N ARG A 169 1.10 -5.46 14.96
CA ARG A 169 -0.30 -5.18 15.30
C ARG A 169 -0.55 -3.73 15.73
N ASP A 170 0.40 -3.10 16.41
CA ASP A 170 0.24 -1.76 16.95
C ASP A 170 0.03 -0.71 15.85
N PRO A 171 0.73 -0.75 14.69
CA PRO A 171 0.42 0.13 13.56
C PRO A 171 -1.03 0.08 13.09
N ILE A 172 -1.68 -1.10 13.11
CA ILE A 172 -3.10 -1.26 12.75
C ILE A 172 -3.96 -0.47 13.73
N LEU A 173 -3.77 -0.68 15.03
CA LEU A 173 -4.53 0.03 16.07
C LEU A 173 -4.36 1.54 15.96
N VAL A 174 -3.12 2.01 15.77
CA VAL A 174 -2.84 3.44 15.57
C VAL A 174 -3.57 3.97 14.33
N ASN A 175 -3.55 3.25 13.21
CA ASN A 175 -4.14 3.72 11.95
C ASN A 175 -5.68 3.81 11.99
N ILE A 176 -6.36 3.05 12.87
CA ILE A 176 -7.83 3.15 13.08
C ILE A 176 -8.23 4.15 14.18
N GLY A 177 -7.28 4.80 14.87
CA GLY A 177 -7.57 5.82 15.89
C GLY A 177 -6.96 5.59 17.26
N GLY A 178 -6.16 4.53 17.44
CA GLY A 178 -5.28 4.31 18.59
C GLY A 178 -5.97 3.86 19.88
N SER A 179 -6.92 4.64 20.40
CA SER A 179 -7.57 4.37 21.68
C SER A 179 -8.90 3.64 21.57
N VAL A 180 -9.48 3.55 20.37
CA VAL A 180 -10.78 2.92 20.12
C VAL A 180 -10.59 1.72 19.18
N PRO A 181 -10.42 0.50 19.72
CA PRO A 181 -10.06 -0.68 18.92
C PRO A 181 -11.21 -1.21 18.03
N THR A 182 -12.41 -0.64 18.18
CA THR A 182 -13.61 -0.95 17.38
C THR A 182 -13.78 -0.02 16.18
N ASN A 183 -12.94 1.01 16.05
CA ASN A 183 -12.94 1.82 14.85
C ASN A 183 -12.42 1.02 13.65
N THR A 184 -12.82 1.45 12.46
CA THR A 184 -12.32 0.90 11.21
C THR A 184 -11.83 2.04 10.32
N ARG A 185 -10.98 1.70 9.36
CA ARG A 185 -10.57 2.62 8.29
C ARG A 185 -10.91 2.00 6.95
N VAL A 186 -11.66 2.72 6.12
CA VAL A 186 -12.05 2.22 4.80
C VAL A 186 -11.01 2.64 3.76
N GLN A 187 -10.68 1.72 2.86
CA GLN A 187 -9.84 2.00 1.69
C GLN A 187 -10.50 3.06 0.81
N GLN A 188 -9.73 4.04 0.35
CA GLN A 188 -10.24 5.11 -0.51
C GLN A 188 -10.11 4.74 -1.99
N LEU A 189 -10.76 3.64 -2.35
CA LEU A 189 -10.95 3.16 -3.72
C LEU A 189 -12.42 2.76 -3.91
N PRO A 190 -13.00 2.98 -5.11
CA PRO A 190 -14.35 2.53 -5.44
C PRO A 190 -14.39 1.06 -5.85
#